data_AF-A6GF95-F1
#
_entry.id   AF-A6GF95-F1
#
_cell.length_a   1.000
_cell.length_b   1.000
_cell.length_c   1.000
_cell.angle_alpha   90.00
_cell.angle_beta   90.00
_cell.angle_gamma   90.00
#
_symmetry.space_group_name_H-M   'P 1'
#
loop_
_entity.id
_entity.type
_entity.pdbx_description
1 polymer ?
#
loop_
_entity_poly.entity_id
_entity_poly.type
_entity_poly.pdbx_seq_one_letter_code
_entity_poly.pdbx_strand_id
1 'polypeptide(L)'
;MIDPIEALGPATVLIVDDDAASAAEVAEALRALGHEPMFANGWMEAVRAFDERVDLVLMDAVMPEVDGFKLTRMLRDSARSYTPILFLTALGDAAAKEQGMLAGADDFLTKPPDPVELRVRLTAMLRIRRLTQYLESERSSYERLAHVDELTGLPNRRRYDERMHSELALARRSGRPVTLLLVDIDHFKDVNDSLGHQVGDEVLGFMGELLDASTRRGDWPFRFGGEEFAIIARNTTAKQASVLGERIRGAFEARSGETAAGLRTCSVGIASFEPADTPEALFARADARLYAAKQAGRNRVVWEDE
;
A
#
# COMPACT_ATOMS: atom_id res chain seq x y z
N MET A 1 -2.21 14.74 20.20
CA MET A 1 -2.23 15.22 18.80
C MET A 1 -1.17 16.30 18.72
N ILE A 2 -0.06 16.05 18.02
CA ILE A 2 0.96 17.08 17.80
C ILE A 2 0.42 17.93 16.64
N ASP A 3 0.27 19.23 16.85
CA ASP A 3 -0.04 20.16 15.77
C ASP A 3 1.13 20.08 14.75
N PRO A 4 0.88 19.69 13.48
CA PRO A 4 1.93 19.59 12.47
C PRO A 4 2.64 20.92 12.18
N ILE A 5 2.17 22.04 12.77
CA ILE A 5 2.64 23.40 12.57
C ILE A 5 3.54 23.89 13.73
N GLU A 6 3.51 23.32 14.93
CA GLU A 6 4.06 23.99 16.13
C GLU A 6 5.58 23.86 16.36
N ALA A 7 6.30 22.95 15.70
CA ALA A 7 7.76 23.02 15.64
C ALA A 7 8.34 22.27 14.44
N LEU A 8 8.98 23.01 13.52
CA LEU A 8 9.89 22.41 12.55
C LEU A 8 11.13 21.86 13.30
N GLY A 9 11.05 20.60 13.75
CA GLY A 9 12.22 19.83 14.19
C GLY A 9 13.31 19.74 13.10
N PRO A 10 14.51 19.22 13.44
CA PRO A 10 15.62 19.10 12.49
C PRO A 10 15.17 18.36 11.23
N ALA A 11 15.68 18.81 10.08
CA ALA A 11 15.33 18.27 8.77
C ALA A 11 16.62 17.88 8.06
N THR A 12 16.57 16.79 7.31
CA THR A 12 17.70 16.32 6.51
C THR A 12 17.66 17.00 5.16
N VAL A 13 18.66 17.82 4.85
CA VAL A 13 18.72 18.63 3.63
C VAL A 13 19.84 18.12 2.74
N LEU A 14 19.50 17.59 1.56
CA LEU A 14 20.47 17.15 0.57
C LEU A 14 20.95 18.34 -0.26
N ILE A 15 22.21 18.69 -0.16
CA ILE A 15 22.90 19.68 -0.99
C ILE A 15 23.54 18.96 -2.17
N VAL A 16 23.14 19.32 -3.38
CA VAL A 16 23.70 18.83 -4.63
C VAL A 16 24.43 19.99 -5.32
N ASP A 17 25.76 19.98 -5.27
CA ASP A 17 26.60 21.07 -5.74
C ASP A 17 28.00 20.50 -6.06
N ASP A 18 28.58 20.84 -7.22
CA ASP A 18 29.93 20.40 -7.58
C ASP A 18 31.04 21.26 -6.94
N ASP A 19 30.70 22.46 -6.48
CA ASP A 19 31.60 23.32 -5.73
C ASP A 19 31.52 23.01 -4.22
N ALA A 20 32.50 22.23 -3.75
CA ALA A 20 32.62 21.86 -2.34
C ALA A 20 32.72 23.07 -1.38
N ALA A 21 33.27 24.21 -1.83
CA ALA A 21 33.34 25.41 -0.99
C ALA A 21 31.97 26.07 -0.87
N SER A 22 31.23 26.20 -1.97
CA SER A 22 29.85 26.70 -1.97
C SER A 22 28.93 25.80 -1.13
N ALA A 23 29.03 24.48 -1.31
CA ALA A 23 28.28 23.50 -0.54
C ALA A 23 28.57 23.61 0.97
N ALA A 24 29.83 23.82 1.36
CA ALA A 24 30.22 23.96 2.77
C ALA A 24 29.62 25.22 3.43
N GLU A 25 29.59 26.35 2.70
CA GLU A 25 28.98 27.60 3.17
C GLU A 25 27.47 27.42 3.41
N VAL A 26 26.76 26.81 2.45
CA VAL A 26 25.33 26.49 2.59
C VAL A 26 25.09 25.53 3.76
N ALA A 27 25.97 24.54 3.94
CA ALA A 27 25.87 23.59 5.04
C ALA A 27 26.06 24.24 6.42
N GLU A 28 26.97 25.20 6.56
CA GLU A 28 27.10 25.99 7.81
C GLU A 28 25.82 26.77 8.10
N ALA A 29 25.25 27.44 7.09
CA ALA A 29 23.99 28.16 7.27
C ALA A 29 22.85 27.21 7.69
N LEU A 30 22.75 26.02 7.09
CA LEU A 30 21.76 25.00 7.48
C LEU A 30 21.96 24.50 8.90
N ARG A 31 23.20 24.23 9.32
CA ARG A 31 23.51 23.80 10.71
C ARG A 31 23.18 24.88 11.72
N ALA A 32 23.44 26.15 11.40
CA ALA A 32 23.07 27.28 12.25
C ALA A 32 21.54 27.42 12.42
N LEU A 33 20.77 26.96 11.43
CA LEU A 33 19.30 26.87 11.50
C LEU A 33 18.79 25.58 12.18
N GLY A 34 19.68 24.67 12.58
CA GLY A 34 19.34 23.41 13.25
C GLY A 34 18.96 22.26 12.31
N HIS A 35 19.35 22.33 11.04
CA HIS A 35 19.12 21.27 10.04
C HIS A 35 20.38 20.43 9.80
N GLU A 36 20.20 19.24 9.25
CA GLU A 36 21.24 18.25 9.00
C GLU A 36 21.61 18.20 7.50
N PRO A 37 22.75 18.76 7.07
CA PRO A 37 23.14 18.74 5.67
C PRO A 37 23.72 17.37 5.26
N MET A 38 23.27 16.88 4.11
CA MET A 38 23.89 15.80 3.34
C MET A 38 24.47 16.38 2.05
N PHE A 39 25.53 15.75 1.52
CA PHE A 39 26.22 16.25 0.33
C PHE A 39 26.17 15.24 -0.81
N ALA A 40 26.07 15.75 -2.03
CA ALA A 40 26.31 15.01 -3.26
C ALA A 40 27.00 15.91 -4.27
N ASN A 41 28.16 15.50 -4.77
CA ASN A 41 28.97 16.32 -5.69
C ASN A 41 28.61 16.08 -7.16
N GLY A 42 27.47 15.45 -7.43
CA GLY A 42 27.01 15.18 -8.78
C GLY A 42 25.92 14.11 -8.87
N TRP A 43 25.60 13.75 -10.11
CA TRP A 43 24.44 12.92 -10.46
C TRP A 43 24.32 11.61 -9.67
N MET A 44 25.38 10.79 -9.70
CA MET A 44 25.33 9.45 -9.13
C MET A 44 25.21 9.45 -7.61
N GLU A 45 25.89 10.40 -6.96
CA GLU A 45 25.82 10.56 -5.51
C GLU A 45 24.44 11.07 -5.10
N ALA A 46 23.89 12.04 -5.82
CA ALA A 46 22.57 12.62 -5.53
C ALA A 46 21.47 11.56 -5.62
N VAL A 47 21.45 10.75 -6.69
CA VAL A 47 20.47 9.68 -6.84
C VAL A 47 20.61 8.59 -5.77
N ARG A 48 21.83 8.29 -5.31
CA ARG A 48 22.05 7.31 -4.23
C ARG A 48 21.68 7.86 -2.84
N ALA A 49 21.90 9.14 -2.62
CA ALA A 49 21.63 9.83 -1.37
C ALA A 49 20.15 10.20 -1.20
N PHE A 50 19.41 10.35 -2.31
CA PHE A 50 18.00 10.68 -2.30
C PHE A 50 17.14 9.47 -1.92
N ASP A 51 16.79 9.38 -0.64
CA ASP A 51 15.88 8.38 -0.09
C ASP A 51 14.80 9.02 0.82
N GLU A 52 13.98 8.17 1.46
CA GLU A 52 12.85 8.61 2.28
C GLU A 52 13.24 9.49 3.49
N ARG A 53 14.52 9.55 3.87
CA ARG A 53 15.03 10.40 4.96
C ARG A 53 15.28 11.84 4.52
N VAL A 54 15.39 12.12 3.23
CA VAL A 54 15.65 13.47 2.71
C VAL A 54 14.35 14.29 2.75
N ASP A 55 14.37 15.37 3.54
CA ASP A 55 13.23 16.25 3.73
C ASP A 55 13.17 17.39 2.71
N LEU A 56 14.32 17.77 2.16
CA LEU A 56 14.45 18.86 1.18
C LEU A 56 15.75 18.71 0.39
N VAL A 57 15.73 19.12 -0.88
CA VAL A 57 16.91 19.17 -1.74
C VAL A 57 17.26 20.62 -2.07
N LEU A 58 18.51 21.02 -1.85
CA LEU A 58 19.11 22.23 -2.41
C LEU A 58 19.97 21.80 -3.60
N MET A 59 19.60 22.22 -4.80
CA MET A 59 20.21 21.79 -6.05
C MET A 59 20.94 22.96 -6.71
N ASP A 60 22.19 22.81 -7.11
CA ASP A 60 22.79 23.80 -8.01
C ASP A 60 22.12 23.74 -9.39
N ALA A 61 21.72 24.90 -9.90
CA ALA A 61 21.10 25.01 -11.21
C ALA A 61 22.12 24.82 -12.35
N VAL A 62 23.40 25.16 -12.14
CA VAL A 62 24.43 25.12 -13.18
C VAL A 62 25.65 24.37 -12.68
N MET A 63 25.76 23.08 -13.03
CA MET A 63 26.98 22.30 -12.79
C MET A 63 27.66 21.95 -14.13
N PRO A 64 29.01 21.97 -14.24
CA PRO A 64 29.77 21.78 -15.49
C PRO A 64 29.55 20.42 -16.17
N GLU A 65 29.23 19.37 -15.40
CA GLU A 65 29.05 18.00 -15.91
C GLU A 65 27.64 17.42 -15.65
N VAL A 66 26.82 18.11 -14.85
CA VAL A 66 25.51 17.62 -14.39
C VAL A 66 24.45 18.68 -14.69
N ASP A 67 23.49 18.31 -15.52
CA ASP A 67 22.32 19.15 -15.76
C ASP A 67 21.35 19.02 -14.57
N GLY A 68 21.40 19.97 -13.63
CA GLY A 68 20.57 20.00 -12.42
C GLY A 68 19.06 19.96 -12.74
N PHE A 69 18.65 20.41 -13.93
CA PHE A 69 17.27 20.29 -14.39
C PHE A 69 16.91 18.86 -14.75
N LYS A 70 17.79 18.13 -15.46
CA LYS A 70 17.58 16.69 -15.71
C LYS A 70 17.56 15.90 -14.41
N LEU A 71 18.44 16.24 -13.46
CA LEU A 71 18.50 15.56 -12.17
C LEU A 71 17.21 15.75 -11.40
N THR A 72 16.71 17.00 -11.35
CA THR A 72 15.41 17.31 -10.76
C THR A 72 14.29 16.44 -11.34
N ARG A 73 14.19 16.32 -12.67
CA ARG A 73 13.17 15.45 -13.29
C ARG A 73 13.31 13.99 -12.86
N MET A 74 14.53 13.46 -12.82
CA MET A 74 14.74 12.06 -12.41
C MET A 74 14.46 11.83 -10.92
N LEU A 75 14.79 12.79 -10.05
CA LEU A 75 14.42 12.72 -8.64
C LEU A 75 12.89 12.73 -8.49
N ARG A 76 12.18 13.59 -9.23
CA ARG A 76 10.71 13.62 -9.26
C ARG A 76 10.09 12.31 -9.73
N ASP A 77 10.59 11.72 -10.81
CA ASP A 77 10.07 10.47 -11.38
C ASP A 77 10.30 9.25 -10.47
N SER A 78 11.38 9.28 -9.68
CA SER A 78 11.74 8.19 -8.75
C SER A 78 11.21 8.38 -7.33
N ALA A 79 10.70 9.57 -7.00
CA ALA A 79 10.24 9.91 -5.65
C ALA A 79 8.97 9.12 -5.29
N ARG A 80 9.00 8.49 -4.11
CA ARG A 80 7.84 7.79 -3.55
C ARG A 80 6.81 8.72 -2.91
N SER A 81 7.26 9.91 -2.52
CA SER A 81 6.47 10.94 -1.85
C SER A 81 7.07 12.31 -2.19
N TYR A 82 6.29 13.38 -2.08
CA TYR A 82 6.69 14.72 -2.48
C TYR A 82 7.83 15.29 -1.61
N THR A 83 9.07 15.35 -2.10
CA THR A 83 10.18 16.04 -1.43
C THR A 83 10.47 17.38 -2.11
N PRO A 84 10.45 18.52 -1.41
CA PRO A 84 10.71 19.82 -2.03
C PRO A 84 12.14 19.94 -2.57
N ILE A 85 12.28 20.60 -3.73
CA ILE A 85 13.55 20.84 -4.42
C ILE A 85 13.67 22.34 -4.70
N LEU A 86 14.70 22.97 -4.14
CA LEU A 86 15.00 24.39 -4.36
C LEU A 86 16.29 24.52 -5.14
N PHE A 87 16.30 25.35 -6.18
CA PHE A 87 17.53 25.64 -6.92
C PHE A 87 18.37 26.73 -6.25
N LEU A 88 19.69 26.57 -6.24
CA LEU A 88 20.66 27.61 -5.98
C LEU A 88 21.10 28.17 -7.34
N THR A 89 20.85 29.46 -7.59
CA THR A 89 21.05 30.12 -8.90
C THR A 89 21.98 31.32 -8.78
N ALA A 90 22.63 31.72 -9.87
CA ALA A 90 23.36 32.98 -9.93
C ALA A 90 22.41 34.20 -9.96
N LEU A 91 22.89 35.36 -9.50
CA LEU A 91 22.10 36.59 -9.49
C LEU A 91 21.70 37.00 -10.91
N GLY A 92 20.39 37.19 -11.13
CA GLY A 92 19.85 37.70 -12.40
C GLY A 92 19.57 36.65 -13.49
N ASP A 93 19.77 35.36 -13.21
CA ASP A 93 19.51 34.29 -14.19
C ASP A 93 18.02 33.93 -14.28
N ALA A 94 17.25 34.75 -14.98
CA ALA A 94 15.82 34.52 -15.20
C ALA A 94 15.54 33.25 -16.02
N ALA A 95 16.44 32.90 -16.95
CA ALA A 95 16.29 31.74 -17.81
C ALA A 95 16.46 30.44 -17.01
N ALA A 96 17.47 30.36 -16.14
CA ALA A 96 17.64 29.21 -15.25
C ALA A 96 16.47 29.03 -14.28
N LYS A 97 15.90 30.13 -13.77
CA LYS A 97 14.70 30.07 -12.91
C LYS A 97 13.50 29.49 -13.65
N GLU A 98 13.22 29.97 -14.87
CA GLU A 98 12.14 29.44 -15.69
C GLU A 98 12.35 27.95 -16.02
N GLN A 99 13.55 27.58 -16.46
CA GLN A 99 13.90 26.19 -16.74
C GLN A 99 13.80 25.30 -15.50
N GLY A 100 14.18 25.83 -14.33
CA GLY A 100 14.10 25.14 -13.05
C GLY A 100 12.67 24.82 -12.65
N MET A 101 11.77 25.79 -12.75
CA MET A 101 10.34 25.58 -12.48
C MET A 101 9.75 24.54 -13.45
N LEU A 102 10.09 24.60 -14.74
CA LEU A 102 9.65 23.61 -15.74
C LEU A 102 10.25 22.21 -15.50
N ALA A 103 11.39 22.11 -14.83
CA ALA A 103 12.00 20.85 -14.44
C ALA A 103 11.37 20.24 -13.16
N GLY A 104 10.53 21.02 -12.46
CA GLY A 104 9.83 20.59 -11.25
C GLY A 104 10.48 21.06 -9.95
N ALA A 105 11.30 22.11 -9.94
CA ALA A 105 11.67 22.77 -8.70
C ALA A 105 10.50 23.56 -8.11
N ASP A 106 10.47 23.66 -6.78
CA ASP A 106 9.44 24.37 -6.04
C ASP A 106 9.78 25.84 -5.85
N ASP A 107 11.08 26.16 -5.73
CA ASP A 107 11.55 27.53 -5.55
C ASP A 107 13.05 27.67 -5.90
N PHE A 108 13.59 28.88 -5.76
CA PHE A 108 15.00 29.19 -5.99
C PHE A 108 15.58 30.13 -4.92
N LEU A 109 16.89 30.05 -4.71
CA LEU A 109 17.71 30.96 -3.92
C LEU A 109 18.85 31.47 -4.79
N THR A 110 19.34 32.67 -4.49
CA THR A 110 20.51 33.22 -5.17
C THR A 110 21.78 32.81 -4.41
N LYS A 111 22.88 32.47 -5.10
CA LYS A 111 24.19 32.21 -4.48
C LYS A 111 24.99 33.51 -4.26
N PRO A 112 25.68 33.66 -3.11
CA PRO A 112 25.49 32.89 -1.88
C PRO A 112 24.12 33.22 -1.25
N PRO A 113 23.41 32.24 -0.65
CA PRO A 113 22.08 32.48 -0.12
C PRO A 113 22.13 33.41 1.10
N ASP A 114 21.31 34.45 1.07
CA ASP A 114 21.07 35.27 2.25
C ASP A 114 20.46 34.40 3.37
N PRO A 115 21.02 34.43 4.61
CA PRO A 115 20.54 33.58 5.69
C PRO A 115 19.06 33.78 6.05
N VAL A 116 18.52 34.99 5.85
CA VAL A 116 17.10 35.29 6.10
C VAL A 116 16.24 34.66 4.99
N GLU A 117 16.62 34.82 3.72
CA GLU A 117 15.91 34.17 2.60
C GLU A 117 15.94 32.65 2.72
N LEU A 118 17.11 32.07 3.01
CA LEU A 118 17.28 30.63 3.20
C LEU A 118 16.32 30.11 4.28
N ARG A 119 16.30 30.77 5.45
CA ARG A 119 15.41 30.39 6.56
C ARG A 119 13.94 30.46 6.16
N VAL A 120 13.51 31.54 5.50
CA VAL A 120 12.10 31.74 5.12
C VAL A 120 11.65 30.65 4.13
N ARG A 121 12.45 30.39 3.08
CA ARG A 121 12.09 29.40 2.06
C ARG A 121 12.15 27.97 2.59
N LEU A 122 13.19 27.62 3.37
CA LEU A 122 13.26 26.30 4.02
C LEU A 122 12.05 26.07 4.94
N THR A 123 11.71 27.06 5.76
CA THR A 123 10.55 26.98 6.67
C THR A 123 9.26 26.71 5.89
N ALA A 124 9.03 27.45 4.80
CA ALA A 124 7.84 27.26 3.96
C ALA A 124 7.82 25.86 3.32
N MET A 125 8.93 25.43 2.73
CA MET A 125 9.02 24.16 2.00
C MET A 125 8.92 22.95 2.92
N LEU A 126 9.57 22.98 4.09
CA LEU A 126 9.46 21.92 5.09
C LEU A 126 8.04 21.83 5.67
N ARG A 127 7.33 22.96 5.81
CA ARG A 127 5.91 22.95 6.21
C ARG A 127 5.04 22.26 5.14
N ILE A 128 5.26 22.55 3.86
CA ILE A 128 4.53 21.90 2.76
C ILE A 128 4.84 20.39 2.72
N ARG A 129 6.12 20.00 2.88
CA ARG A 129 6.54 18.60 2.97
C ARG A 129 5.77 17.84 4.05
N ARG A 130 5.72 18.39 5.26
CA ARG A 130 5.02 17.78 6.40
C ARG A 130 3.52 17.68 6.21
N LEU A 131 2.89 18.74 5.70
CA LEU A 131 1.46 18.71 5.38
C LEU A 131 1.15 17.64 4.33
N THR A 132 2.00 17.49 3.32
CA THR A 132 1.83 16.48 2.28
C THR A 132 1.99 15.07 2.84
N GLN A 133 3.03 14.82 3.64
CA GLN A 133 3.22 13.54 4.34
C GLN A 133 2.04 13.21 5.26
N TYR A 134 1.52 14.20 6.00
CA TYR A 134 0.35 14.02 6.84
C TYR A 134 -0.88 13.61 6.01
N LEU A 135 -1.18 14.32 4.93
CA LEU A 135 -2.30 13.99 4.04
C LEU A 135 -2.15 12.61 3.38
N GLU A 136 -0.93 12.23 2.96
CA GLU A 136 -0.64 10.89 2.45
C GLU A 136 -0.88 9.80 3.52
N SER A 137 -0.48 10.06 4.76
CA SER A 137 -0.69 9.13 5.87
C SER A 137 -2.16 8.98 6.28
N GLU A 138 -2.91 10.08 6.30
CA GLU A 138 -4.36 10.10 6.54
C GLU A 138 -5.08 9.34 5.43
N ARG A 139 -4.75 9.62 4.16
CA ARG A 139 -5.30 8.88 3.02
C ARG A 139 -5.05 7.38 3.14
N SER A 140 -3.82 6.97 3.48
CA SER A 140 -3.50 5.55 3.67
C SER A 140 -4.32 4.92 4.80
N SER A 141 -4.58 5.66 5.88
CA SER A 141 -5.40 5.20 7.00
C SER A 141 -6.88 5.11 6.63
N TYR A 142 -7.43 6.08 5.89
CA TYR A 142 -8.79 6.00 5.34
C TYR A 142 -8.94 4.85 4.34
N GLU A 143 -7.93 4.60 3.49
CA GLU A 143 -7.93 3.46 2.57
C GLU A 143 -7.90 2.14 3.33
N ARG A 144 -7.12 2.02 4.42
CA ARG A 144 -7.14 0.83 5.29
C ARG A 144 -8.51 0.63 5.94
N LEU A 145 -9.08 1.66 6.56
CA LEU A 145 -10.42 1.59 7.18
C LEU A 145 -11.52 1.28 6.15
N ALA A 146 -11.36 1.73 4.91
CA ALA A 146 -12.34 1.49 3.86
C ALA A 146 -12.26 0.08 3.25
N HIS A 147 -11.09 -0.58 3.32
CA HIS A 147 -10.82 -1.80 2.53
C HIS A 147 -10.35 -3.01 3.32
N VAL A 148 -10.08 -2.89 4.62
CA VAL A 148 -9.65 -3.98 5.49
C VAL A 148 -10.69 -4.21 6.58
N ASP A 149 -10.94 -5.47 6.91
CA ASP A 149 -11.75 -5.87 8.06
C ASP A 149 -10.85 -5.91 9.31
N GLU A 150 -11.17 -5.10 10.32
CA GLU A 150 -10.32 -4.92 11.51
C GLU A 150 -10.15 -6.20 12.33
N LEU A 151 -11.16 -7.07 12.34
CA LEU A 151 -11.15 -8.29 13.15
C LEU A 151 -10.23 -9.36 12.55
N THR A 152 -10.27 -9.52 11.23
CA THR A 152 -9.58 -10.62 10.54
C THR A 152 -8.28 -10.18 9.86
N GLY A 153 -8.06 -8.87 9.71
CA GLY A 153 -6.94 -8.31 8.95
C GLY A 153 -7.05 -8.52 7.43
N LEU A 154 -8.06 -9.26 6.98
CA LEU A 154 -8.30 -9.51 5.56
C LEU A 154 -8.95 -8.31 4.88
N PRO A 155 -8.76 -8.13 3.56
CA PRO A 155 -9.55 -7.20 2.80
C PRO A 155 -11.07 -7.45 2.95
N ASN A 156 -11.84 -6.39 3.08
CA ASN A 156 -13.30 -6.47 3.30
C ASN A 156 -14.08 -6.63 1.99
N ARG A 157 -15.42 -6.75 2.10
CA ARG A 157 -16.34 -6.87 0.95
C ARG A 157 -16.19 -5.77 -0.10
N ARG A 158 -15.97 -4.52 0.30
CA ARG A 158 -15.79 -3.42 -0.66
C ARG A 158 -14.56 -3.68 -1.53
N ARG A 159 -13.47 -4.15 -0.92
CA ARG A 159 -12.24 -4.49 -1.64
C ARG A 159 -12.41 -5.74 -2.52
N TYR A 160 -13.21 -6.70 -2.08
CA TYR A 160 -13.62 -7.84 -2.90
C TYR A 160 -14.32 -7.37 -4.17
N ASP A 161 -15.33 -6.49 -4.07
CA ASP A 161 -16.12 -6.03 -5.21
C ASP A 161 -15.23 -5.34 -6.27
N GLU A 162 -14.35 -4.42 -5.85
CA GLU A 162 -13.38 -3.77 -6.74
C GLU A 162 -12.44 -4.76 -7.41
N ARG A 163 -11.96 -5.75 -6.65
CA ARG A 163 -11.00 -6.72 -7.15
C ARG A 163 -11.63 -7.69 -8.13
N MET A 164 -12.82 -8.19 -7.83
CA MET A 164 -13.56 -9.14 -8.65
C MET A 164 -13.76 -8.59 -10.07
N HIS A 165 -14.20 -7.33 -10.21
CA HIS A 165 -14.35 -6.67 -11.50
C HIS A 165 -13.03 -6.63 -12.30
N SER A 166 -11.94 -6.24 -11.63
CA SER A 166 -10.61 -6.14 -12.24
C SER A 166 -10.08 -7.50 -12.70
N GLU A 167 -10.27 -8.55 -11.89
CA GLU A 167 -9.78 -9.90 -12.20
C GLU A 167 -10.57 -10.55 -13.34
N LEU A 168 -11.89 -10.38 -13.39
CA LEU A 168 -12.68 -10.90 -14.52
C LEU A 168 -12.34 -10.19 -15.84
N ALA A 169 -12.12 -8.88 -15.80
CA ALA A 169 -11.68 -8.14 -16.98
C ALA A 169 -10.33 -8.66 -17.50
N LEU A 170 -9.39 -8.98 -16.59
CA LEU A 170 -8.11 -9.57 -16.95
C LEU A 170 -8.24 -11.01 -17.47
N ALA A 171 -9.06 -11.84 -16.83
CA ALA A 171 -9.33 -13.21 -17.25
C ALA A 171 -9.89 -13.26 -18.67
N ARG A 172 -10.89 -12.41 -18.98
CA ARG A 172 -11.46 -12.31 -20.34
C ARG A 172 -10.42 -11.98 -21.39
N ARG A 173 -9.50 -11.06 -21.11
CA ARG A 173 -8.46 -10.65 -22.07
C ARG A 173 -7.36 -11.70 -22.24
N SER A 174 -6.96 -12.35 -21.15
CA SER A 174 -5.82 -13.27 -21.13
C SER A 174 -6.18 -14.72 -21.43
N GLY A 175 -7.46 -15.08 -21.34
CA GLY A 175 -7.93 -16.46 -21.43
C GLY A 175 -7.50 -17.35 -20.26
N ARG A 176 -6.91 -16.76 -19.20
CA ARG A 176 -6.43 -17.52 -18.04
C ARG A 176 -7.55 -17.73 -17.02
N PRO A 177 -7.59 -18.90 -16.35
CA PRO A 177 -8.68 -19.22 -15.44
C PRO A 177 -8.61 -18.37 -14.16
N VAL A 178 -9.75 -17.93 -13.68
CA VAL A 178 -9.95 -17.34 -12.34
C VAL A 178 -11.04 -18.17 -11.66
N THR A 179 -10.83 -18.51 -10.40
CA THR A 179 -11.78 -19.32 -9.63
C THR A 179 -12.10 -18.63 -8.32
N LEU A 180 -13.38 -18.57 -7.98
CA LEU A 180 -13.90 -18.06 -6.72
C LEU A 180 -14.13 -19.24 -5.76
N LEU A 181 -13.65 -19.09 -4.53
CA LEU A 181 -14.00 -19.96 -3.42
C LEU A 181 -14.78 -19.13 -2.40
N LEU A 182 -15.92 -19.64 -1.95
CA LEU A 182 -16.66 -19.12 -0.80
C LEU A 182 -16.50 -20.10 0.36
N VAL A 183 -16.13 -19.59 1.53
CA VAL A 183 -15.85 -20.36 2.74
C VAL A 183 -16.77 -19.85 3.84
N ASP A 184 -17.41 -20.75 4.56
CA ASP A 184 -18.31 -20.42 5.67
C ASP A 184 -18.03 -21.32 6.87
N ILE A 185 -17.96 -20.72 8.05
CA ILE A 185 -17.69 -21.43 9.30
C ILE A 185 -18.97 -22.15 9.74
N ASP A 186 -18.89 -23.47 9.83
CA ASP A 186 -20.03 -24.29 10.18
C ASP A 186 -20.50 -24.01 11.61
N HIS A 187 -21.81 -23.86 11.79
CA HIS A 187 -22.42 -23.65 13.11
C HIS A 187 -21.89 -22.42 13.87
N PHE A 188 -21.42 -21.39 13.17
CA PHE A 188 -20.84 -20.20 13.80
C PHE A 188 -21.81 -19.48 14.74
N LYS A 189 -23.10 -19.41 14.38
CA LYS A 189 -24.14 -18.86 15.26
C LYS A 189 -24.20 -19.59 16.61
N ASP A 190 -24.08 -20.93 16.62
CA ASP A 190 -24.11 -21.73 17.85
C ASP A 190 -22.92 -21.40 18.77
N VAL A 191 -21.77 -21.01 18.20
CA VAL A 191 -20.60 -20.51 18.94
C VAL A 191 -20.92 -19.21 19.65
N ASN A 192 -21.48 -18.23 18.93
CA ASN A 192 -21.85 -16.95 19.51
C ASN A 192 -22.92 -17.10 20.60
N ASP A 193 -23.94 -17.92 20.34
CA ASP A 193 -25.07 -18.10 21.25
C ASP A 193 -24.66 -18.87 22.52
N SER A 194 -23.70 -19.81 22.42
CA SER A 194 -23.31 -20.67 23.54
C SER A 194 -22.08 -20.19 24.31
N LEU A 195 -21.12 -19.56 23.63
CA LEU A 195 -19.80 -19.20 24.17
C LEU A 195 -19.54 -17.68 24.16
N GLY A 196 -20.44 -16.90 23.56
CA GLY A 196 -20.37 -15.45 23.49
C GLY A 196 -19.59 -14.93 22.28
N HIS A 197 -19.86 -13.67 21.93
CA HIS A 197 -19.29 -13.02 20.74
C HIS A 197 -17.77 -12.92 20.75
N GLN A 198 -17.13 -12.75 21.91
CA GLN A 198 -15.68 -12.67 21.99
C GLN A 198 -15.00 -13.97 21.51
N VAL A 199 -15.59 -15.13 21.81
CA VAL A 199 -15.10 -16.41 21.31
C VAL A 199 -15.38 -16.57 19.81
N GLY A 200 -16.52 -16.06 19.33
CA GLY A 200 -16.78 -15.98 17.89
C GLY A 200 -15.75 -15.12 17.16
N ASP A 201 -15.38 -13.98 17.74
CA ASP A 201 -14.39 -13.06 17.18
C ASP A 201 -12.99 -13.72 17.09
N GLU A 202 -12.59 -14.48 18.11
CA GLU A 202 -11.35 -15.29 18.07
C GLU A 202 -11.36 -16.31 16.92
N VAL A 203 -12.48 -17.00 16.70
CA VAL A 203 -12.62 -17.96 15.60
C VAL A 203 -12.55 -17.28 14.24
N LEU A 204 -13.14 -16.09 14.09
CA LEU A 204 -13.09 -15.30 12.86
C LEU A 204 -11.67 -14.80 12.59
N GLY A 205 -10.99 -14.24 13.60
CA GLY A 205 -9.60 -13.80 13.51
C GLY A 205 -8.68 -14.96 13.09
N PHE A 206 -8.85 -16.12 13.71
CA PHE A 206 -8.11 -17.33 13.37
C PHE A 206 -8.34 -17.78 11.92
N MET A 207 -9.59 -17.75 11.42
CA MET A 207 -9.87 -18.03 10.01
C MET A 207 -9.16 -17.02 9.09
N GLY A 208 -9.15 -15.74 9.46
CA GLY A 208 -8.43 -14.70 8.74
C GLY A 208 -6.94 -15.01 8.56
N GLU A 209 -6.25 -15.30 9.67
CA GLU A 209 -4.84 -15.68 9.68
C GLU A 209 -4.57 -16.95 8.86
N LEU A 210 -5.46 -17.95 8.98
CA LEU A 210 -5.34 -19.20 8.25
C LEU A 210 -5.44 -18.99 6.73
N LEU A 211 -6.38 -18.15 6.28
CA LEU A 211 -6.57 -17.85 4.87
C LEU A 211 -5.40 -17.08 4.28
N ASP A 212 -4.88 -16.09 5.01
CA ASP A 212 -3.69 -15.33 4.58
C ASP A 212 -2.47 -16.27 4.43
N ALA A 213 -2.22 -17.14 5.42
CA ALA A 213 -1.13 -18.11 5.37
C ALA A 213 -1.31 -19.22 4.31
N SER A 214 -2.57 -19.56 3.98
CA SER A 214 -2.90 -20.64 3.03
C SER A 214 -2.93 -20.19 1.58
N THR A 215 -3.00 -18.88 1.32
CA THR A 215 -3.06 -18.32 -0.03
C THR A 215 -1.68 -17.90 -0.52
N ARG A 216 -1.43 -18.03 -1.83
CA ARG A 216 -0.16 -17.63 -2.43
C ARG A 216 -0.23 -16.20 -2.94
N ARG A 217 0.94 -15.60 -3.18
CA ARG A 217 1.04 -14.32 -3.89
C ARG A 217 0.28 -14.38 -5.22
N GLY A 218 -0.77 -13.59 -5.33
CA GLY A 218 -1.65 -13.56 -6.50
C GLY A 218 -3.07 -13.99 -6.20
N ASP A 219 -3.29 -14.84 -5.21
CA ASP A 219 -4.62 -15.14 -4.70
C ASP A 219 -5.03 -14.05 -3.69
N TRP A 220 -6.33 -13.80 -3.56
CA TRP A 220 -6.86 -12.74 -2.71
C TRP A 220 -7.90 -13.29 -1.75
N PRO A 221 -7.57 -13.51 -0.47
CA PRO A 221 -8.55 -13.80 0.56
C PRO A 221 -9.29 -12.52 0.98
N PHE A 222 -10.55 -12.64 1.38
CA PHE A 222 -11.41 -11.56 1.83
C PHE A 222 -12.33 -12.05 2.95
N ARG A 223 -12.69 -11.15 3.86
CA ARG A 223 -13.89 -11.33 4.69
C ARG A 223 -15.07 -10.69 3.97
N PHE A 224 -16.02 -11.51 3.55
CA PHE A 224 -17.18 -11.06 2.77
C PHE A 224 -18.30 -10.52 3.67
N GLY A 225 -18.50 -11.09 4.86
CA GLY A 225 -19.40 -10.58 5.88
C GLY A 225 -19.80 -11.64 6.90
N GLY A 226 -20.05 -11.28 8.15
CA GLY A 226 -20.39 -12.26 9.20
C GLY A 226 -19.29 -13.33 9.35
N GLU A 227 -19.68 -14.59 9.17
CA GLU A 227 -18.81 -15.78 9.09
C GLU A 227 -18.39 -16.20 7.66
N GLU A 228 -18.71 -15.41 6.65
CA GLU A 228 -18.43 -15.71 5.25
C GLU A 228 -17.12 -15.07 4.77
N PHE A 229 -16.31 -15.89 4.10
CA PHE A 229 -15.04 -15.51 3.52
C PHE A 229 -15.03 -15.85 2.02
N ALA A 230 -14.24 -15.12 1.25
CA ALA A 230 -14.09 -15.34 -0.17
C ALA A 230 -12.62 -15.39 -0.57
N ILE A 231 -12.28 -16.17 -1.60
CA ILE A 231 -10.94 -16.20 -2.18
C ILE A 231 -11.06 -16.10 -3.69
N ILE A 232 -10.42 -15.08 -4.28
CA ILE A 232 -10.23 -14.99 -5.73
C ILE A 232 -8.89 -15.63 -6.07
N ALA A 233 -8.92 -16.86 -6.59
CA ALA A 233 -7.74 -17.61 -6.99
C ALA A 233 -7.40 -17.38 -8.46
N ARG A 234 -6.24 -16.78 -8.72
CA ARG A 234 -5.81 -16.40 -10.07
C ARG A 234 -5.01 -17.50 -10.75
N ASN A 235 -5.23 -17.64 -12.05
CA ASN A 235 -4.58 -18.68 -12.88
C ASN A 235 -4.80 -20.07 -12.27
N THR A 236 -6.01 -20.31 -11.77
CA THR A 236 -6.39 -21.50 -11.01
C THR A 236 -7.69 -22.04 -11.58
N THR A 237 -7.69 -23.32 -11.97
CA THR A 237 -8.88 -24.07 -12.41
C THR A 237 -9.70 -24.56 -11.21
N ALA A 238 -10.97 -24.93 -11.40
CA ALA A 238 -11.82 -25.47 -10.33
C ALA A 238 -11.18 -26.65 -9.58
N LYS A 239 -10.56 -27.58 -10.30
CA LYS A 239 -9.85 -28.74 -9.72
C LYS A 239 -8.60 -28.35 -8.91
N GLN A 240 -7.88 -27.31 -9.31
CA GLN A 240 -6.75 -26.81 -8.52
C GLN A 240 -7.25 -26.05 -7.28
N ALA A 241 -8.34 -25.31 -7.43
CA ALA A 241 -8.99 -24.63 -6.32
C ALA A 241 -9.58 -25.60 -5.30
N SER A 242 -10.07 -26.78 -5.70
CA SER A 242 -10.56 -27.79 -4.75
C SER A 242 -9.45 -28.32 -3.84
N VAL A 243 -8.23 -28.45 -4.34
CA VAL A 243 -7.05 -28.79 -3.51
C VAL A 243 -6.75 -27.67 -2.50
N LEU A 244 -6.86 -26.40 -2.90
CA LEU A 244 -6.74 -25.26 -1.98
C LEU A 244 -7.86 -25.26 -0.93
N GLY A 245 -9.11 -25.49 -1.36
CA GLY A 245 -10.27 -25.59 -0.49
C GLY A 245 -10.13 -26.69 0.56
N GLU A 246 -9.71 -27.90 0.16
CA GLU A 246 -9.49 -29.01 1.11
C GLU A 246 -8.34 -28.73 2.08
N ARG A 247 -7.28 -28.06 1.61
CA ARG A 247 -6.19 -27.64 2.49
C ARG A 247 -6.68 -26.66 3.56
N ILE A 248 -7.45 -25.65 3.17
CA ILE A 248 -8.03 -24.67 4.10
C ILE A 248 -8.97 -25.37 5.07
N ARG A 249 -9.90 -26.18 4.56
CA ARG A 249 -10.86 -26.92 5.37
C ARG A 249 -10.19 -27.82 6.40
N GLY A 250 -9.26 -28.66 5.97
CA GLY A 250 -8.53 -29.57 6.86
C GLY A 250 -7.64 -28.85 7.86
N ALA A 251 -7.01 -27.73 7.47
CA ALA A 251 -6.20 -26.93 8.39
C ALA A 251 -7.06 -26.20 9.43
N PHE A 252 -8.24 -25.69 9.05
CA PHE A 252 -9.18 -25.08 9.98
C PHE A 252 -9.74 -26.11 10.97
N GLU A 253 -10.15 -27.29 10.48
CA GLU A 253 -10.59 -28.38 11.34
C GLU A 253 -9.51 -28.80 12.33
N ALA A 254 -8.27 -28.99 11.88
CA ALA A 254 -7.18 -29.45 12.75
C ALA A 254 -6.78 -28.44 13.84
N ARG A 255 -6.94 -27.14 13.57
CA ARG A 255 -6.36 -26.07 14.40
C ARG A 255 -7.37 -25.16 15.08
N SER A 256 -8.63 -25.16 14.66
CA SER A 256 -9.69 -24.38 15.33
C SER A 256 -9.84 -24.72 16.82
N GLY A 257 -9.45 -25.93 17.22
CA GLY A 257 -9.36 -26.34 18.62
C GLY A 257 -8.34 -25.58 19.47
N GLU A 258 -7.44 -24.80 18.84
CA GLU A 258 -6.54 -23.85 19.52
C GLU A 258 -7.31 -22.65 20.12
N THR A 259 -8.52 -22.39 19.63
CA THR A 259 -9.41 -21.33 20.14
C THR A 259 -10.25 -21.79 21.33
N ALA A 260 -10.81 -20.85 22.09
CA ALA A 260 -11.75 -21.15 23.17
C ALA A 260 -13.05 -21.83 22.69
N ALA A 261 -13.33 -21.83 21.38
CA ALA A 261 -14.48 -22.52 20.80
C ALA A 261 -14.29 -24.05 20.80
N GLY A 262 -13.06 -24.56 20.80
CA GLY A 262 -12.78 -25.97 20.52
C GLY A 262 -12.93 -26.28 19.02
N LEU A 263 -13.01 -27.57 18.67
CA LEU A 263 -12.99 -28.02 17.27
C LEU A 263 -14.16 -27.45 16.47
N ARG A 264 -13.87 -26.79 15.34
CA ARG A 264 -14.83 -26.23 14.38
C ARG A 264 -14.45 -26.61 12.96
N THR A 265 -15.45 -26.63 12.08
CA THR A 265 -15.29 -26.97 10.67
C THR A 265 -15.74 -25.82 9.79
N CYS A 266 -15.43 -25.90 8.50
CA CYS A 266 -15.98 -24.97 7.51
C CYS A 266 -16.43 -25.73 6.26
N SER A 267 -17.35 -25.13 5.54
CA SER A 267 -17.82 -25.61 4.23
C SER A 267 -17.33 -24.69 3.14
N VAL A 268 -17.05 -25.24 1.95
CA VAL A 268 -16.48 -24.48 0.83
C VAL A 268 -17.26 -24.74 -0.46
N GLY A 269 -17.69 -23.66 -1.12
CA GLY A 269 -18.26 -23.70 -2.47
C GLY A 269 -17.30 -23.06 -3.49
N ILE A 270 -17.10 -23.71 -4.63
CA ILE A 270 -16.09 -23.28 -5.62
C ILE A 270 -16.72 -23.13 -7.00
N ALA A 271 -16.50 -22.00 -7.66
CA ALA A 271 -16.89 -21.80 -9.06
C ALA A 271 -15.77 -21.15 -9.88
N SER A 272 -15.49 -21.70 -11.07
CA SER A 272 -14.59 -21.08 -12.03
C SER A 272 -15.33 -20.07 -12.91
N PHE A 273 -14.62 -19.01 -13.27
CA PHE A 273 -15.07 -18.01 -14.22
C PHE A 273 -15.22 -18.61 -15.62
N GLU A 274 -16.34 -18.28 -16.25
CA GLU A 274 -16.66 -18.54 -17.64
C GLU A 274 -16.74 -17.21 -18.40
N PRO A 275 -16.35 -17.14 -19.69
CA PRO A 275 -16.25 -15.87 -20.43
C PRO A 275 -17.51 -14.98 -20.39
N ALA A 276 -18.69 -15.59 -20.30
CA ALA A 276 -19.98 -14.92 -20.26
C ALA A 276 -20.43 -14.45 -18.87
N ASP A 277 -19.71 -14.82 -17.80
CA ASP A 277 -20.12 -14.50 -16.44
C ASP A 277 -20.07 -13.02 -16.13
N THR A 278 -20.99 -12.55 -15.29
CA THR A 278 -20.80 -11.35 -14.47
C THR A 278 -20.24 -11.74 -13.09
N PRO A 279 -19.69 -10.80 -12.30
CA PRO A 279 -19.31 -11.07 -10.91
C PRO A 279 -20.43 -11.74 -10.10
N GLU A 280 -21.68 -11.31 -10.30
CA GLU A 280 -22.86 -11.83 -9.61
C GLU A 280 -23.17 -13.26 -10.03
N ALA A 281 -23.07 -13.59 -11.32
CA ALA A 281 -23.30 -14.94 -11.82
C ALA A 281 -22.27 -15.93 -11.29
N LEU A 282 -20.99 -15.53 -11.26
CA LEU A 282 -19.91 -16.35 -10.69
C LEU A 282 -20.12 -16.57 -9.19
N PHE A 283 -20.46 -15.51 -8.44
CA PHE A 283 -20.76 -15.59 -7.01
C PHE A 283 -21.94 -16.52 -6.75
N ALA A 284 -23.04 -16.37 -7.48
CA ALA A 284 -24.24 -17.19 -7.32
C ALA A 284 -23.96 -18.69 -7.54
N ARG A 285 -23.08 -19.05 -8.49
CA ARG A 285 -22.66 -20.46 -8.65
C ARG A 285 -21.81 -20.96 -7.49
N ALA A 286 -20.87 -20.16 -7.00
CA ALA A 286 -20.06 -20.54 -5.83
C ALA A 286 -20.93 -20.69 -4.58
N ASP A 287 -21.91 -19.80 -4.39
CA ASP A 287 -22.86 -19.81 -3.28
C ASP A 287 -23.79 -21.03 -3.32
N ALA A 288 -24.33 -21.38 -4.49
CA ALA A 288 -25.12 -22.59 -4.67
C ALA A 288 -24.34 -23.87 -4.27
N ARG A 289 -23.04 -23.91 -4.57
CA ARG A 289 -22.17 -25.03 -4.20
C ARG A 289 -21.83 -25.03 -2.71
N LEU A 290 -21.65 -23.86 -2.10
CA LEU A 290 -21.49 -23.74 -0.66
C LEU A 290 -22.76 -24.21 0.07
N TYR A 291 -23.93 -23.84 -0.44
CA TYR A 291 -25.21 -24.30 0.06
C TYR A 291 -25.34 -25.83 -0.05
N ALA A 292 -24.96 -26.43 -1.19
CA ALA A 292 -24.92 -27.88 -1.35
C ALA A 292 -23.96 -28.56 -0.35
N ALA A 293 -22.79 -27.97 -0.09
CA ALA A 293 -21.85 -28.45 0.92
C ALA A 293 -22.50 -28.48 2.32
N LYS A 294 -23.22 -27.41 2.68
CA LYS A 294 -23.95 -27.31 3.95
C LYS A 294 -25.07 -28.36 4.05
N GLN A 295 -25.84 -28.58 2.99
CA GLN A 295 -26.94 -29.56 2.96
C GLN A 295 -26.45 -31.01 3.01
N ALA A 296 -25.31 -31.30 2.38
CA ALA A 296 -24.77 -32.65 2.35
C ALA A 296 -24.11 -33.09 3.67
N GLY A 297 -24.13 -32.25 4.71
CA GLY A 297 -23.60 -32.56 6.04
C GLY A 297 -22.39 -31.72 6.45
N ARG A 298 -22.14 -30.58 5.78
CA ARG A 298 -21.06 -29.62 6.10
C ARG A 298 -19.66 -30.24 6.02
N ASN A 299 -18.65 -29.51 6.52
CA ASN A 299 -17.24 -29.90 6.56
C ASN A 299 -16.74 -30.53 5.25
N ARG A 300 -16.98 -29.85 4.12
CA ARG A 300 -16.60 -30.35 2.80
C ARG A 300 -16.44 -29.25 1.76
N VAL A 301 -15.81 -29.62 0.64
CA VAL A 301 -15.66 -28.79 -0.55
C VAL A 301 -16.58 -29.29 -1.66
N VAL A 302 -17.34 -28.39 -2.29
CA VAL A 302 -18.15 -28.68 -3.48
C VAL A 302 -17.71 -27.76 -4.63
N TRP A 303 -17.37 -28.35 -5.78
CA TRP A 303 -16.81 -27.63 -6.92
C TRP A 303 -17.32 -28.12 -8.29
N GLU A 304 -17.96 -29.29 -8.34
CA GLU A 304 -18.70 -29.82 -9.48
C GLU A 304 -20.19 -29.88 -9.13
N ASP A 305 -21.04 -29.82 -10.16
CA ASP A 305 -22.47 -30.08 -10.00
C ASP A 305 -22.66 -31.61 -10.06
N GLU A 306 -23.48 -32.18 -9.16
CA GLU A 306 -23.81 -33.62 -9.15
C GLU A 306 -24.64 -34.05 -10.38
#